data_AF-A0A3M7NL26-F1
#
_entry.id   AF-A0A3M7NL26-F1
#
_cell.length_a   1.000
_cell.length_b   1.000
_cell.length_c   1.000
_cell.angle_alpha   90.00
_cell.angle_beta   90.00
_cell.angle_gamma   90.00
#
_symmetry.space_group_name_H-M   'P 1'
#
loop_
_entity.id
_entity.type
_entity.pdbx_description
1 polymer ?
#
loop_
_entity_poly.entity_id
_entity_poly.type
_entity_poly.pdbx_seq_one_letter_code
_entity_poly.pdbx_strand_id
1 'polypeptide(L)'
;MSRGSMYAKMAGVFAICAMGGPVLMYYVTPAEGELFKRFSPELQQHNLENRERRQREYEDFLSKLKEYSRSDKPIWQAAAEAQEKARQELMAREKEGAAETERIKEEMAREMRRG
;
A
#
# COMPACT_ATOMS: atom_id res chain seq x y z
N MET A 1 14.13 16.97 52.64
CA MET A 1 13.02 16.71 51.70
C MET A 1 12.47 15.32 52.03
N SER A 2 11.19 15.18 52.41
CA SER A 2 10.65 13.86 52.79
C SER A 2 10.43 13.01 51.52
N ARG A 3 10.57 11.68 51.64
CA ARG A 3 10.37 10.74 50.53
C ARG A 3 8.97 10.89 49.89
N GLY A 4 7.95 11.21 50.71
CA GLY A 4 6.58 11.47 50.22
C GLY A 4 6.48 12.66 49.25
N SER A 5 7.20 13.75 49.50
CA SER A 5 7.24 14.90 48.58
C SER A 5 7.90 14.54 47.24
N MET A 6 8.93 13.69 47.26
CA MET A 6 9.59 13.19 46.05
C MET A 6 8.66 12.31 45.21
N TYR A 7 7.95 11.37 45.84
CA TYR A 7 7.00 10.50 45.12
C TYR A 7 5.82 11.29 44.53
N ALA A 8 5.31 12.30 45.23
CA ALA A 8 4.26 13.16 44.71
C ALA A 8 4.69 13.93 43.44
N LYS A 9 5.93 14.46 43.42
CA LYS A 9 6.49 15.12 42.23
C LYS A 9 6.66 14.14 41.07
N MET A 10 7.18 12.95 41.33
CA MET A 10 7.36 11.91 40.30
C MET A 10 6.01 11.46 39.72
N ALA A 11 4.99 11.25 40.55
CA ALA A 11 3.65 10.90 40.11
C ALA A 11 3.02 12.01 39.24
N GLY A 12 3.21 13.28 39.62
CA GLY A 12 2.74 14.43 38.85
C GLY A 12 3.38 14.50 37.46
N VAL A 13 4.70 14.35 37.37
CA VAL A 13 5.41 14.33 36.07
C VAL A 13 4.97 13.14 35.22
N PHE A 14 4.85 11.95 35.81
CA PHE A 14 4.38 10.76 35.11
C PHE A 14 2.97 10.95 34.54
N ALA A 15 2.04 11.49 35.32
CA ALA A 15 0.68 11.76 34.88
C ALA A 15 0.64 12.75 33.70
N ILE A 16 1.46 13.81 33.75
CA ILE A 16 1.58 14.79 32.66
C ILE A 16 2.14 14.14 31.39
N CYS A 17 3.18 13.31 31.49
CA CYS A 17 3.74 12.66 30.30
C CYS A 17 2.80 11.59 29.73
N ALA A 18 2.20 10.77 30.60
CA ALA A 18 1.33 9.67 30.20
C ALA A 18 0.00 10.14 29.60
N MET A 19 -0.60 11.21 30.14
CA MET A 19 -1.87 11.76 29.63
C MET A 19 -1.66 12.92 28.65
N GLY A 20 -0.66 13.76 28.89
CA GLY A 20 -0.38 14.93 28.06
C GLY A 20 0.06 14.56 26.64
N GLY A 21 0.77 13.45 26.46
CA GLY A 21 1.11 12.94 25.13
C GLY A 21 -0.13 12.64 24.27
N PRO A 22 -1.03 11.74 24.72
CA PRO A 22 -2.30 11.48 24.04
C PRO A 22 -3.15 12.74 23.86
N VAL A 23 -3.28 13.60 24.87
CA VAL A 23 -4.06 14.84 24.78
C VAL A 23 -3.51 15.79 23.71
N LEU A 24 -2.19 15.98 23.64
CA LEU A 24 -1.56 16.79 22.62
C LEU A 24 -1.76 16.20 21.22
N MET A 25 -1.66 14.86 21.11
CA MET A 25 -1.90 14.16 19.85
C MET A 25 -3.34 14.37 19.35
N TYR A 26 -4.35 14.23 20.23
CA TYR A 26 -5.74 14.52 19.87
C TYR A 26 -5.97 16.00 19.52
N TYR A 27 -5.25 16.92 20.15
CA TYR A 27 -5.39 18.36 19.87
C TYR A 27 -4.81 18.75 18.50
N VAL A 28 -3.67 18.17 18.11
CA VAL A 28 -2.98 18.52 16.86
C VAL A 28 -3.50 17.72 15.67
N THR A 29 -3.96 16.48 15.90
CA THR A 29 -4.46 15.63 14.83
C THR A 29 -5.82 16.16 14.35
N PRO A 30 -5.96 16.58 13.08
CA PRO A 30 -7.22 17.09 12.56
C PRO A 30 -8.31 16.00 12.60
N ALA A 31 -9.56 16.42 12.78
CA ALA A 31 -10.69 15.49 12.82
C ALA A 31 -10.89 14.78 11.48
N GLU A 32 -11.55 13.62 11.50
CA GLU A 32 -11.83 12.84 10.30
C GLU A 32 -12.59 13.68 9.26
N GLY A 33 -12.03 13.77 8.05
CA GLY A 33 -12.60 14.54 6.94
C GLY A 33 -12.32 16.05 6.96
N GLU A 34 -11.72 16.62 8.02
CA GLU A 34 -11.37 18.04 8.04
C GLU A 34 -10.26 18.36 7.02
N LEU A 35 -9.29 17.45 6.87
CA LEU A 35 -8.24 17.56 5.85
C LEU A 35 -8.84 17.54 4.43
N PHE A 36 -9.84 16.70 4.19
CA PHE A 36 -10.50 16.58 2.89
C PHE A 36 -11.21 17.88 2.49
N LYS A 37 -11.86 18.56 3.45
CA LYS A 37 -12.51 19.85 3.22
C LYS A 37 -11.54 20.98 2.86
N ARG A 38 -10.27 20.88 3.29
CA ARG A 38 -9.22 21.86 2.99
C ARG A 38 -8.58 21.65 1.62
N PHE A 39 -8.84 20.53 0.93
CA PHE A 39 -8.32 20.26 -0.41
C PHE A 39 -9.01 21.11 -1.49
N SER A 40 -8.31 21.34 -2.61
CA SER A 40 -8.90 21.94 -3.81
C SER A 40 -10.03 21.05 -4.37
N PRO A 41 -11.02 21.61 -5.08
CA PRO A 41 -12.15 20.84 -5.59
C PRO A 41 -11.71 19.69 -6.52
N GLU A 42 -10.66 19.89 -7.32
CA GLU A 42 -10.09 18.84 -8.17
C GLU A 42 -9.52 17.67 -7.35
N LEU A 43 -8.76 17.97 -6.29
CA LEU A 43 -8.19 16.94 -5.41
C LEU A 43 -9.27 16.19 -4.64
N GLN A 44 -10.38 16.85 -4.29
CA GLN A 44 -11.52 16.19 -3.65
C GLN A 44 -12.15 15.16 -4.59
N GLN A 45 -12.42 15.53 -5.84
CA GLN A 45 -12.96 14.61 -6.85
C GLN A 45 -12.01 13.42 -7.09
N HIS A 46 -10.73 13.70 -7.31
CA HIS A 46 -9.73 12.65 -7.51
C HIS A 46 -9.61 11.67 -6.33
N ASN A 47 -9.74 12.16 -5.09
CA ASN A 47 -9.72 11.31 -3.90
C ASN A 47 -10.97 10.44 -3.78
N LEU A 48 -12.13 10.94 -4.21
CA LEU A 48 -13.39 10.20 -4.22
C LEU A 48 -13.36 9.10 -5.28
N GLU A 49 -12.94 9.43 -6.50
CA GLU A 49 -12.79 8.47 -7.61
C GLU A 49 -11.82 7.35 -7.24
N ASN A 50 -10.67 7.68 -6.65
CA ASN A 50 -9.65 6.70 -6.30
C ASN A 50 -9.88 6.01 -4.96
N ARG A 51 -10.99 6.28 -4.26
CA ARG A 51 -11.25 5.69 -2.94
C ARG A 51 -11.34 4.17 -3.04
N GLU A 52 -12.13 3.66 -3.98
CA GLU A 52 -12.27 2.21 -4.18
C GLU A 52 -10.96 1.58 -4.63
N ARG A 53 -10.24 2.24 -5.55
CA ARG A 53 -8.95 1.75 -6.02
C ARG A 53 -7.96 1.59 -4.88
N ARG A 54 -7.82 2.62 -4.02
CA ARG A 54 -6.94 2.57 -2.84
C ARG A 54 -7.36 1.46 -1.86
N GLN A 55 -8.66 1.25 -1.66
CA GLN A 55 -9.14 0.18 -0.79
C GLN A 55 -8.73 -1.20 -1.33
N ARG A 56 -8.90 -1.44 -2.63
CA ARG A 56 -8.49 -2.68 -3.29
C ARG A 56 -6.98 -2.88 -3.26
N GLU A 57 -6.20 -1.84 -3.57
CA GLU A 57 -4.74 -1.86 -3.50
C GLU A 57 -4.25 -2.19 -2.09
N TYR A 58 -4.91 -1.64 -1.07
CA TYR A 58 -4.58 -1.90 0.33
C TYR A 58 -4.90 -3.33 0.75
N GLU A 59 -6.05 -3.87 0.34
CA GLU A 59 -6.42 -5.26 0.60
C GLU A 59 -5.47 -6.24 -0.08
N ASP A 60 -5.10 -5.98 -1.35
CA ASP A 60 -4.11 -6.77 -2.08
C ASP A 60 -2.73 -6.71 -1.41
N PHE A 61 -2.31 -5.53 -0.98
CA PHE A 61 -1.06 -5.35 -0.22
C PHE A 61 -1.07 -6.17 1.07
N LEU A 62 -2.15 -6.10 1.87
CA LEU A 62 -2.27 -6.90 3.09
C LEU A 62 -2.29 -8.40 2.81
N SER A 63 -2.92 -8.82 1.70
CA SER A 63 -2.93 -10.21 1.26
C SER A 63 -1.51 -10.72 1.00
N LYS A 64 -0.74 -9.98 0.17
CA LYS A 64 0.66 -10.28 -0.13
C LYS A 64 1.55 -10.24 1.11
N LEU A 65 1.34 -9.26 2.00
CA LEU A 65 2.09 -9.16 3.25
C LEU A 65 1.87 -10.39 4.15
N LYS A 66 0.63 -10.85 4.25
CA LYS A 66 0.29 -12.09 4.98
C LYS A 66 0.96 -13.31 4.35
N GLU A 67 0.98 -13.38 3.03
CA GLU A 67 1.69 -14.45 2.30
C GLU A 67 3.19 -14.43 2.59
N TYR A 68 3.83 -13.27 2.50
CA TYR A 68 5.26 -13.11 2.76
C TYR A 68 5.63 -13.39 4.22
N SER A 69 4.75 -13.03 5.17
CA SER A 69 4.97 -13.30 6.60
C SER A 69 4.97 -14.78 6.96
N ARG A 70 4.45 -15.65 6.09
CA ARG A 70 4.47 -17.11 6.29
C ARG A 70 5.79 -17.74 5.84
N SER A 71 6.62 -17.00 5.11
CA SER A 71 7.94 -17.47 4.71
C SER A 71 8.93 -17.34 5.86
N ASP A 72 9.86 -18.29 5.96
CA ASP A 72 11.00 -18.20 6.89
C ASP A 72 12.01 -17.10 6.50
N LYS A 73 11.85 -16.49 5.31
CA LYS A 73 12.69 -15.41 4.82
C LYS A 73 12.18 -14.05 5.32
N PRO A 74 13.06 -13.04 5.47
CA PRO A 74 12.63 -11.67 5.72
C PRO A 74 11.64 -11.17 4.64
N ILE A 75 10.61 -10.43 5.06
CA ILE A 75 9.52 -9.96 4.19
C ILE A 75 10.04 -9.22 2.95
N TRP A 76 11.10 -8.41 3.08
CA TRP A 76 11.67 -7.68 1.95
C TRP A 76 12.33 -8.59 0.90
N GLN A 77 12.91 -9.73 1.31
CA GLN A 77 13.48 -10.71 0.38
C GLN A 77 12.36 -11.47 -0.32
N ALA A 78 11.34 -11.92 0.42
CA ALA A 78 10.18 -12.61 -0.15
C ALA A 78 9.43 -11.71 -1.16
N ALA A 79 9.27 -10.42 -0.85
CA ALA A 79 8.67 -9.44 -1.75
C ALA A 79 9.50 -9.22 -3.02
N ALA A 80 10.83 -9.11 -2.91
CA ALA A 80 11.71 -8.95 -4.06
C ALA A 80 11.69 -10.18 -4.98
N GLU A 81 11.69 -11.39 -4.41
CA GLU A 81 11.56 -12.64 -5.16
C GLU A 81 10.21 -12.74 -5.89
N ALA A 82 9.12 -12.36 -5.23
CA ALA A 82 7.79 -12.34 -5.84
C ALA A 82 7.70 -11.32 -6.98
N GLN A 83 8.31 -10.14 -6.82
CA GLN A 83 8.36 -9.11 -7.85
C GLN A 83 9.17 -9.58 -9.07
N GLU A 84 10.31 -10.25 -8.85
CA GLU A 84 11.13 -10.79 -9.92
C GLU A 84 10.39 -11.89 -10.71
N LYS A 85 9.70 -12.80 -10.00
CA LYS A 85 8.83 -13.80 -10.64
C LYS A 85 7.71 -13.17 -11.47
N ALA A 86 7.00 -12.20 -10.91
CA ALA A 86 5.93 -11.50 -11.64
C ALA A 86 6.45 -10.81 -12.91
N ARG A 87 7.66 -10.23 -12.85
CA ARG A 87 8.32 -9.62 -14.01
C ARG A 87 8.67 -10.66 -15.08
N GLN A 88 9.21 -11.81 -14.67
CA GLN A 88 9.54 -12.91 -15.59
C GLN A 88 8.29 -13.48 -16.27
N GLU A 89 7.19 -13.65 -15.52
CA GLU A 89 5.91 -14.11 -16.05
C GLU A 89 5.32 -13.11 -17.06
N LEU A 90 5.39 -11.82 -16.79
CA LEU A 90 5.00 -10.76 -17.73
C LEU A 90 5.79 -10.85 -19.04
N MET A 91 7.12 -10.93 -18.95
CA MET A 91 7.97 -11.06 -20.13
C MET A 91 7.70 -12.36 -20.92
N ALA A 92 7.40 -13.46 -20.23
CA ALA A 92 7.05 -14.71 -20.89
C ALA A 92 5.72 -14.59 -21.64
N ARG A 93 4.68 -14.02 -21.01
CA ARG A 93 3.38 -13.78 -21.64
C ARG A 93 3.46 -12.83 -22.83
N GLU A 94 4.27 -11.77 -22.75
CA GLU A 94 4.48 -10.85 -23.88
C GLU A 94 5.12 -11.56 -25.08
N LYS A 95 6.12 -12.43 -24.83
CA LYS A 95 6.75 -13.22 -25.89
C LYS A 95 5.79 -14.22 -26.53
N GLU A 96 4.99 -14.91 -25.72
CA GLU A 96 3.97 -15.85 -26.21
C GLU A 96 2.92 -15.12 -27.05
N GLY A 97 2.40 -13.98 -26.57
CA GLY A 97 1.44 -13.17 -27.32
C GLY A 97 2.03 -12.63 -28.62
N ALA A 98 3.29 -12.18 -28.62
CA ALA A 98 3.97 -11.77 -29.85
C ALA A 98 4.08 -12.93 -30.85
N ALA A 99 4.50 -14.11 -30.40
CA ALA A 99 4.60 -15.29 -31.25
C ALA A 99 3.25 -15.74 -31.81
N GLU A 100 2.17 -15.63 -31.04
CA GLU A 100 0.80 -15.91 -31.49
C GLU A 100 0.35 -14.91 -32.56
N THR A 101 0.57 -13.60 -32.35
CA THR A 101 0.21 -12.58 -33.34
C THR A 101 0.96 -12.76 -34.67
N GLU A 102 2.23 -13.16 -34.63
CA GLU A 102 3.01 -13.45 -35.84
C GLU A 102 2.47 -14.70 -36.56
N ARG A 103 2.10 -15.77 -35.84
CA ARG A 103 1.46 -16.95 -36.45
C ARG A 103 0.15 -16.59 -37.14
N ILE A 104 -0.70 -15.79 -36.49
CA ILE A 104 -1.98 -15.34 -37.06
C ILE A 104 -1.74 -14.52 -38.33
N LYS A 105 -0.75 -13.61 -38.35
CA LYS A 105 -0.37 -12.84 -39.55
C LYS A 105 0.12 -13.74 -40.68
N GLU A 106 0.94 -14.74 -40.40
CA GLU A 106 1.43 -15.68 -41.40
C GLU A 106 0.33 -16.56 -41.98
N GLU A 107 -0.65 -16.97 -41.18
CA GLU A 107 -1.84 -17.69 -41.66
C GLU A 107 -2.70 -16.82 -42.57
N MET A 108 -3.04 -15.58 -42.16
CA MET A 108 -3.77 -14.63 -43.00
C MET A 108 -3.05 -14.34 -44.32
N ALA A 109 -1.73 -14.17 -44.29
CA ALA A 109 -0.91 -13.94 -45.48
C ALA A 109 -0.80 -15.16 -46.41
N ARG A 110 -1.02 -16.37 -45.89
CA ARG A 110 -1.09 -17.61 -46.67
C ARG A 110 -2.46 -17.79 -47.31
N GLU A 111 -3.55 -17.49 -46.60
CA GLU A 111 -4.91 -17.53 -47.14
C GLU A 111 -5.11 -16.49 -48.25
N MET A 112 -4.64 -15.27 -48.05
CA MET A 112 -4.67 -14.19 -49.06
C MET A 112 -3.89 -14.50 -50.34
N ARG A 113 -2.92 -15.41 -50.29
CA ARG A 113 -2.15 -15.86 -51.47
C ARG A 113 -2.78 -17.06 -52.18
N ARG A 114 -3.78 -17.70 -51.55
CA ARG A 114 -4.40 -18.94 -52.02
C ARG A 114 -5.78 -18.70 -52.66
N GLY A 115 -6.40 -17.55 -52.40
CA GLY A 115 -7.54 -17.01 -53.15
C GLY A 115 -7.09 -16.07 -54.26
#